data_AF-A0A7C1F1G1-F1
#
_entry.id   AF-A0A7C1F1G1-F1
#
_cell.length_a   1.000
_cell.length_b   1.000
_cell.length_c   1.000
_cell.angle_alpha   90.00
_cell.angle_beta   90.00
_cell.angle_gamma   90.00
#
_symmetry.space_group_name_H-M   'P 1'
#
loop_
_entity.id
_entity.type
_entity.pdbx_description
1 polymer ?
#
loop_
_entity_poly.entity_id
_entity_poly.type
_entity_poly.pdbx_seq_one_letter_code
_entity_poly.pdbx_strand_id
1 'polypeptide(L)'
;MDGLKKFSEDDFVEKTDLIYYYFSMHKIIPFALVGVGGFLGAIARYSVAIYFSKNTSLYFPFATFVVNILGCFLIGILSYIVVYVKILEPDYVRYFFSIGFVGAFTTFSTF
;
A
#
# COMPACT_ATOMS: atom_id res chain seq x y z
N MET A 1 -39.13 31.58 -21.11
CA MET A 1 -38.10 30.63 -21.61
C MET A 1 -36.74 31.27 -21.41
N ASP A 2 -36.39 31.60 -20.16
CA ASP A 2 -35.10 32.18 -19.81
C ASP A 2 -34.39 31.21 -18.87
N GLY A 3 -33.17 30.81 -19.22
CA GLY A 3 -32.39 29.95 -18.31
C GLY A 3 -31.18 29.22 -18.90
N LEU A 4 -30.88 29.32 -20.19
CA LEU A 4 -29.63 28.78 -20.72
C LEU A 4 -28.49 29.76 -20.44
N LYS A 5 -27.97 29.72 -19.20
CA LYS A 5 -26.69 30.33 -18.84
C LYS A 5 -25.64 29.76 -19.78
N LYS A 6 -25.09 30.60 -20.66
CA LYS A 6 -24.03 30.22 -21.60
C LYS A 6 -22.77 29.97 -20.76
N PHE A 7 -22.38 28.71 -20.62
CA PHE A 7 -21.14 28.32 -19.93
C PHE A 7 -19.97 29.00 -20.64
N SER A 8 -19.17 29.76 -19.89
CA SER A 8 -17.99 30.44 -20.42
C SER A 8 -16.79 29.49 -20.45
N GLU A 9 -15.79 29.83 -21.25
CA GLU A 9 -14.54 29.07 -21.36
C GLU A 9 -13.79 29.04 -20.02
N ASP A 10 -13.86 30.14 -19.27
CA ASP A 10 -13.32 30.27 -17.91
C ASP A 10 -14.00 29.31 -16.91
N ASP A 11 -15.33 29.15 -17.00
CA ASP A 11 -16.06 28.16 -16.18
C ASP A 11 -15.61 26.72 -16.47
N PHE A 12 -15.18 26.45 -17.70
CA PHE A 12 -14.69 25.13 -18.10
C PHE A 12 -13.29 24.89 -17.52
N VAL A 13 -12.38 25.86 -17.66
CA VAL A 13 -11.00 25.80 -17.14
C VAL A 13 -11.00 25.61 -15.61
N GLU A 14 -11.78 26.40 -14.87
CA GLU A 14 -11.88 26.30 -13.41
C GLU A 14 -12.39 24.91 -12.96
N LYS A 15 -13.35 24.34 -13.69
CA LYS A 15 -13.89 23.01 -13.39
C LYS A 15 -12.91 21.90 -13.71
N THR A 16 -12.12 22.01 -14.78
CA THR A 16 -11.02 21.07 -15.07
C THR A 16 -9.94 21.14 -14.00
N ASP A 17 -9.55 22.34 -13.54
CA ASP A 17 -8.56 22.51 -12.48
C ASP A 17 -9.07 21.94 -11.16
N LEU A 18 -10.35 22.14 -10.82
CA LEU A 18 -10.98 21.52 -9.66
C LEU A 18 -11.02 20.00 -9.77
N ILE A 19 -11.32 19.43 -10.94
CA ILE A 19 -11.29 17.98 -11.15
C ILE A 19 -9.86 17.45 -11.02
N TYR A 20 -8.87 18.13 -11.59
CA TYR A 20 -7.46 17.75 -11.46
C TYR A 20 -6.99 17.84 -10.03
N TYR A 21 -7.37 18.90 -9.32
CA TYR A 21 -7.06 19.09 -7.90
C TYR A 21 -7.73 18.03 -7.05
N TYR A 22 -9.01 17.73 -7.28
CA TYR A 22 -9.75 16.69 -6.57
C TYR A 22 -9.15 15.30 -6.84
N PHE A 23 -8.84 14.99 -8.11
CA PHE A 23 -8.20 13.76 -8.52
C PHE A 23 -6.77 13.62 -7.98
N SER A 24 -6.02 14.72 -7.90
CA SER A 24 -4.68 14.77 -7.32
C SER A 24 -4.72 14.60 -5.80
N MET A 25 -5.59 15.34 -5.10
CA MET A 25 -5.76 15.29 -3.64
C MET A 25 -6.21 13.92 -3.14
N HIS A 26 -7.07 13.21 -3.90
CA HIS A 26 -7.50 11.84 -3.57
C HIS A 26 -6.40 10.77 -3.70
N LYS A 27 -5.30 11.06 -4.40
CA LYS A 27 -4.19 10.10 -4.61
C LYS A 27 -2.99 10.32 -3.68
N ILE A 28 -2.86 11.50 -3.09
CA ILE A 28 -1.76 11.82 -2.16
C ILE A 28 -1.78 10.87 -0.96
N ILE A 29 -2.95 10.65 -0.37
CA ILE A 29 -3.11 9.77 0.80
C ILE A 29 -2.70 8.32 0.45
N PRO A 30 -3.22 7.68 -0.63
CA PRO A 30 -2.75 6.37 -1.07
C PRO A 30 -1.22 6.30 -1.27
N PHE A 31 -0.61 7.28 -1.94
CA PHE A 31 0.84 7.28 -2.15
C PHE A 31 1.62 7.37 -0.83
N ALA A 32 1.18 8.23 0.09
CA ALA A 32 1.81 8.34 1.41
C ALA A 32 1.68 7.03 2.20
N LEU A 33 0.49 6.40 2.20
CA LEU A 33 0.24 5.14 2.90
C LEU A 33 1.08 4.00 2.33
N VAL A 34 1.13 3.86 1.00
CA VAL A 34 1.96 2.86 0.33
C VAL A 34 3.44 3.11 0.63
N GLY A 35 3.89 4.36 0.58
CA GLY A 35 5.28 4.75 0.85
C GLY A 35 5.72 4.43 2.27
N VAL A 36 4.95 4.84 3.28
CA VAL A 36 5.26 4.58 4.69
C VAL A 36 5.18 3.08 4.99
N GLY A 37 4.13 2.40 4.53
CA GLY A 37 4.00 0.96 4.68
C GLY A 37 5.19 0.23 4.04
N GLY A 38 5.54 0.58 2.80
CA GLY A 38 6.64 -0.03 2.06
C GLY A 38 8.00 0.19 2.72
N PHE A 39 8.27 1.39 3.22
CA PHE A 39 9.48 1.69 3.99
C PHE A 39 9.60 0.78 5.22
N LEU A 40 8.54 0.69 6.03
CA LEU A 40 8.52 -0.16 7.21
C LEU A 40 8.66 -1.65 6.87
N GLY A 41 7.96 -2.11 5.82
CA GLY A 41 8.03 -3.49 5.34
C GLY A 41 9.43 -3.88 4.86
N ALA A 42 10.08 -3.00 4.09
CA ALA A 42 11.45 -3.20 3.63
C ALA A 42 12.46 -3.28 4.78
N ILE A 43 12.34 -2.39 5.77
CA ILE A 43 13.20 -2.41 6.97
C ILE A 43 12.98 -3.70 7.77
N ALA A 44 11.73 -4.12 7.96
CA ALA A 44 11.41 -5.35 8.67
C ALA A 44 12.01 -6.57 7.95
N ARG A 45 11.86 -6.67 6.62
CA ARG A 45 12.46 -7.74 5.81
C ARG A 45 13.98 -7.75 5.92
N TYR A 46 14.61 -6.58 5.83
CA TYR A 46 16.06 -6.45 5.94
C TYR A 46 16.56 -6.84 7.34
N SER A 47 15.83 -6.50 8.38
CA SER A 47 16.14 -6.88 9.77
C SER A 47 16.11 -8.39 9.96
N VAL A 48 15.12 -9.08 9.37
CA VAL A 48 15.06 -10.55 9.35
C VAL A 48 16.25 -11.13 8.60
N ALA A 49 16.63 -10.55 7.45
CA ALA A 49 17.81 -10.97 6.71
C ALA A 49 19.10 -10.87 7.55
N ILE A 50 19.30 -9.76 8.28
CA ILE A 50 20.45 -9.58 9.19
C ILE A 50 20.44 -10.63 10.30
N TYR A 51 19.27 -10.89 10.90
CA TYR A 51 19.14 -11.87 11.98
C TYR A 51 19.59 -13.26 11.54
N PHE A 52 19.16 -13.71 10.36
CA PHE A 52 19.54 -15.02 9.81
C PHE A 52 20.94 -15.03 9.17
N SER A 53 21.50 -13.88 8.80
CA SER A 53 22.86 -13.77 8.24
C SER A 53 23.96 -14.23 9.19
N LYS A 54 23.69 -14.34 10.50
CA LYS A 54 24.64 -14.81 11.51
C LYS A 54 24.74 -16.34 11.60
N ASN A 55 23.81 -17.08 10.98
CA ASN A 55 23.73 -18.54 11.03
C ASN A 55 24.12 -19.18 9.68
N THR A 56 25.28 -18.79 9.16
CA THR A 56 25.76 -19.01 7.78
C THR A 56 26.09 -20.46 7.39
N SER A 57 25.81 -21.46 8.24
CA SER A 57 26.02 -22.88 7.90
C SER A 57 24.77 -23.58 7.32
N LEU A 58 23.68 -22.85 7.09
CA LEU A 58 22.42 -23.43 6.63
C LEU A 58 22.28 -23.26 5.11
N TYR A 59 22.18 -24.38 4.38
CA TYR A 59 21.92 -24.44 2.93
C TYR A 59 20.56 -23.85 2.51
N PHE A 60 19.68 -23.55 3.47
CA PHE A 60 18.29 -23.16 3.21
C PHE A 60 18.07 -21.65 3.44
N PRO A 61 17.34 -20.94 2.56
CA PRO A 61 17.12 -19.49 2.66
C PRO A 61 16.07 -19.14 3.72
N PHE A 62 16.40 -19.35 5.00
CA PHE A 62 15.50 -19.15 6.13
C PHE A 62 14.90 -17.75 6.22
N ALA A 63 15.69 -16.70 5.95
CA ALA A 63 15.17 -15.33 5.96
C ALA A 63 14.02 -15.16 4.97
N THR A 64 14.23 -15.53 3.71
CA THR A 64 13.24 -15.45 2.63
C THR A 64 12.01 -16.32 2.92
N PHE A 65 12.22 -17.52 3.46
CA PHE A 65 11.13 -18.40 3.85
C PHE A 65 10.24 -17.80 4.95
N VAL A 66 10.86 -17.30 6.03
CA VAL A 66 10.15 -16.73 7.18
C VAL A 66 9.34 -15.50 6.79
N VAL A 67 9.93 -14.56 6.04
CA VAL A 67 9.20 -13.34 5.66
C VAL A 67 8.00 -13.64 4.76
N ASN A 68 8.11 -14.61 3.85
CA ASN A 68 7.01 -14.99 2.98
C ASN A 68 5.89 -15.72 3.74
N ILE A 69 6.21 -16.68 4.63
CA ILE A 69 5.17 -17.34 5.45
C ILE A 69 4.46 -16.35 6.35
N LEU A 70 5.21 -15.50 7.06
CA LEU A 70 4.61 -14.48 7.93
C LEU A 70 3.76 -13.48 7.14
N GLY A 71 4.21 -13.09 5.94
CA GLY A 71 3.45 -12.22 5.06
C GLY A 71 2.14 -12.84 4.56
N CYS A 72 2.16 -14.11 4.15
CA CYS A 72 0.96 -14.86 3.76
C CYS A 72 -0.04 -14.99 4.93
N PHE A 73 0.45 -15.23 6.14
CA PHE A 73 -0.41 -15.26 7.32
C PHE A 73 -1.03 -13.88 7.62
N LEU A 74 -0.21 -12.83 7.57
CA LEU A 74 -0.64 -11.46 7.84
C LEU A 74 -1.70 -10.99 6.84
N ILE A 75 -1.53 -11.24 5.53
CA ILE A 75 -2.52 -10.85 4.52
C ILE A 75 -3.84 -11.62 4.69
N GLY A 76 -3.79 -12.87 5.15
CA GLY A 76 -4.98 -13.64 5.50
C GLY A 76 -5.79 -13.01 6.63
N ILE A 77 -5.12 -12.64 7.72
CA ILE A 77 -5.75 -11.92 8.85
C ILE A 77 -6.35 -10.59 8.40
N LEU A 78 -5.56 -9.79 7.66
CA LEU A 78 -6.02 -8.49 7.17
C LEU A 78 -7.25 -8.63 6.27
N SER A 79 -7.27 -9.63 5.40
CA SER A 79 -8.41 -9.91 4.53
C SER A 79 -9.67 -10.24 5.34
N TYR A 80 -9.53 -11.05 6.40
CA TYR A 80 -10.65 -11.35 7.29
C TYR A 80 -11.17 -10.09 8.01
N ILE A 81 -10.27 -9.26 8.57
CA ILE A 81 -10.66 -8.04 9.29
C ILE A 81 -11.39 -7.07 8.35
N VAL A 82 -10.88 -6.86 7.14
CA VAL A 82 -11.49 -5.94 6.16
C VAL A 82 -12.89 -6.42 5.75
N VAL A 83 -13.07 -7.72 5.50
CA VAL A 83 -14.33 -8.26 5.00
C VAL A 83 -15.39 -8.36 6.09
N TYR A 84 -15.04 -8.89 7.27
CA TYR A 84 -16.02 -9.30 8.27
C TYR A 84 -16.13 -8.35 9.45
N VAL A 85 -15.04 -7.69 9.83
CA VAL A 85 -14.98 -6.89 11.06
C VAL A 85 -15.33 -5.43 10.78
N LYS A 86 -15.04 -4.91 9.57
CA LYS A 86 -15.41 -3.56 9.10
C LYS A 86 -15.01 -2.40 10.04
N ILE A 87 -14.03 -2.61 10.92
CA ILE A 87 -13.54 -1.59 11.87
C ILE A 87 -12.67 -0.53 11.16
N LEU A 88 -12.04 -0.91 10.05
CA LEU A 88 -11.11 -0.05 9.32
C LEU A 88 -11.60 0.22 7.91
N GLU A 89 -11.29 1.41 7.40
CA GLU A 89 -11.59 1.78 6.01
C GLU A 89 -10.80 0.86 5.05
N PRO A 90 -11.49 0.07 4.21
CA PRO A 90 -10.86 -1.00 3.42
C PRO A 90 -9.69 -0.51 2.57
N ASP A 91 -9.79 0.70 2.03
CA ASP A 91 -8.79 1.28 1.15
C ASP A 91 -7.50 1.64 1.91
N TYR A 92 -7.60 2.22 3.11
CA TYR A 92 -6.40 2.54 3.90
C TYR A 92 -5.66 1.29 4.35
N VAL A 93 -6.39 0.24 4.76
CA VAL A 93 -5.78 -1.06 5.09
C VAL A 93 -5.07 -1.64 3.87
N ARG A 94 -5.72 -1.61 2.71
CA ARG A 94 -5.16 -2.10 1.47
C ARG A 94 -3.90 -1.34 1.06
N TYR A 95 -3.91 0.00 1.11
CA TYR A 95 -2.75 0.80 0.70
C TYR A 95 -1.58 0.66 1.66
N PHE A 96 -1.80 0.81 2.96
CA PHE A 96 -0.73 0.74 3.95
C PHE A 96 -0.23 -0.68 4.16
N PHE A 97 -1.13 -1.62 4.50
CA PHE A 97 -0.72 -2.96 4.90
C PHE A 97 -0.52 -3.89 3.71
N SER A 98 -1.50 -4.02 2.81
CA SER A 98 -1.44 -5.02 1.75
C SER A 98 -0.42 -4.64 0.67
N ILE A 99 -0.52 -3.42 0.13
CA ILE A 99 0.33 -2.95 -0.97
C ILE A 99 1.68 -2.46 -0.44
N GLY A 100 1.68 -1.60 0.58
CA GLY A 100 2.90 -1.06 1.18
C GLY A 100 3.68 -2.11 1.96
N PHE A 101 3.25 -2.38 3.20
CA PHE A 101 4.02 -3.17 4.16
C PHE A 101 4.25 -4.62 3.70
N VAL A 102 3.17 -5.39 3.48
CA VAL A 102 3.27 -6.80 3.10
C VAL A 102 3.94 -6.95 1.74
N GLY A 103 3.64 -6.06 0.80
CA GLY A 103 4.28 -6.05 -0.52
C GLY A 103 5.80 -5.85 -0.47
N ALA A 104 6.30 -4.99 0.42
CA ALA A 104 7.74 -4.78 0.60
C ALA A 104 8.41 -5.76 1.59
N PHE A 105 7.63 -6.33 2.51
CA PHE A 105 8.07 -7.30 3.51
C PHE A 105 8.27 -8.70 2.94
N THR A 106 7.42 -9.09 1.98
CA THR A 106 7.54 -10.35 1.23
C THR A 106 8.39 -10.15 -0.03
N THR A 107 8.84 -11.24 -0.67
CA THR A 107 9.73 -11.13 -1.85
C THR A 107 9.74 -12.40 -2.69
N PHE A 108 9.65 -12.20 -4.01
CA PHE A 108 9.90 -13.22 -5.04
C PHE A 108 11.25 -13.05 -5.74
N SER A 109 11.93 -11.90 -5.64
CA SER A 109 13.14 -11.60 -6.43
C SER A 109 14.45 -11.97 -5.74
N THR A 110 14.41 -12.35 -4.47
CA THR A 110 15.58 -12.77 -3.67
C THR A 110 15.87 -14.28 -3.76
N PHE A 111 15.60 -14.90 -4.92
CA PHE A 111 16.02 -16.28 -5.22
C PHE A 111 17.46 -16.33 -5.73
#